data_AF-A0A933N6N0-F1
#
_entry.id   AF-A0A933N6N0-F1
#
_cell.length_a   1.000
_cell.length_b   1.000
_cell.length_c   1.000
_cell.angle_alpha   90.00
_cell.angle_beta   90.00
_cell.angle_gamma   90.00
#
_symmetry.space_group_name_H-M   'P 1'
#
loop_
_entity.id
_entity.type
_entity.pdbx_description
1 polymer ?
#
loop_
_entity_poly.entity_id
_entity_poly.type
_entity_poly.pdbx_seq_one_letter_code
_entity_poly.pdbx_strand_id
1 'polypeptide(L)'
;MKAHAELRLVVEWYFRSRFGQTEGPGTLPFYCDPSRVGVFAVEPAELAAGRDEALFRLFVGLSMFQALRDVVILRQQRSMSVAAARPLLDLEYLSGLVRGHRCSSLLAEHFESECDVAKLDGEVDCTRHPGLPCPVKDATTAFKRMGDIGKQPTSALRLWRDGGVPRLLQEVRADASPTARAELLVERFAQVHRVGRKLATMFVSALSTPALAPGLTPWFPEIDGNELVVVDTNVARAIDVLRRGKGAKTYGARVAWLRRHARDIDLRAHRNDVPSYSPRIVQQALYAFCSKSNRVAASDPCAVTACETCIGGLCPFAY
;
A
#
# COMPACT_ATOMS: atom_id res chain seq x y z
N MET A 1 -2.91 -30.33 -7.62
CA MET A 1 -1.79 -30.48 -8.59
C MET A 1 -1.72 -29.33 -9.60
N LYS A 2 -2.67 -29.14 -10.53
CA LYS A 2 -2.54 -28.10 -11.58
C LYS A 2 -2.44 -26.64 -11.06
N ALA A 3 -3.24 -26.24 -10.08
CA ALA A 3 -3.17 -24.89 -9.48
C ALA A 3 -1.80 -24.57 -8.87
N HIS A 4 -1.13 -25.60 -8.35
CA HIS A 4 0.21 -25.46 -7.77
C HIS A 4 1.26 -25.29 -8.88
N ALA A 5 1.14 -26.01 -9.99
CA ALA A 5 2.01 -25.81 -11.16
C ALA A 5 1.86 -24.40 -11.76
N GLU A 6 0.63 -23.91 -11.92
CA GLU A 6 0.37 -22.56 -12.46
C GLU A 6 0.94 -21.46 -11.54
N LEU A 7 0.80 -21.59 -10.22
CA LEU A 7 1.39 -20.65 -9.27
C LEU A 7 2.92 -20.64 -9.34
N ARG A 8 3.56 -21.81 -9.45
CA ARG A 8 5.02 -21.93 -9.61
C ARG A 8 5.51 -21.26 -10.89
N LEU A 9 4.79 -21.45 -12.01
CA LEU A 9 5.12 -20.79 -13.28
C LEU A 9 5.02 -19.26 -13.17
N VAL A 10 4.05 -18.72 -12.42
CA VAL A 10 3.96 -17.27 -12.17
C VAL A 10 5.14 -16.78 -11.35
N VAL A 11 5.52 -17.52 -10.30
CA VAL A 11 6.68 -17.17 -9.45
C VAL A 11 7.98 -17.20 -10.27
N GLU A 12 8.19 -18.25 -11.07
CA GLU A 12 9.34 -18.36 -11.97
C GLU A 12 9.39 -17.20 -12.97
N TRP A 13 8.26 -16.88 -13.62
CA TRP A 13 8.17 -15.73 -14.51
C TRP A 13 8.56 -14.42 -13.81
N TYR A 14 8.09 -14.21 -12.58
CA TYR A 14 8.37 -13.00 -11.84
C TYR A 14 9.86 -12.86 -11.50
N PHE A 15 10.51 -13.92 -11.03
CA PHE A 15 11.95 -13.89 -10.76
C PHE A 15 12.79 -13.70 -12.03
N ARG A 16 12.37 -14.31 -13.15
CA ARG A 16 13.08 -14.19 -14.43
C ARG A 16 12.94 -12.82 -15.07
N SER A 17 11.77 -12.19 -14.96
CA SER A 17 11.40 -11.06 -15.82
C SER A 17 11.11 -9.74 -15.09
N ARG A 18 10.92 -9.76 -13.76
CA ARG A 18 10.45 -8.59 -13.01
C ARG A 18 11.24 -8.28 -11.75
N PHE A 19 11.56 -9.30 -10.95
CA PHE A 19 12.20 -9.15 -9.65
C PHE A 19 13.52 -8.37 -9.74
N GLY A 20 13.68 -7.32 -8.95
CA GLY A 20 14.84 -6.43 -8.96
C GLY A 20 14.98 -5.54 -10.20
N GLN A 21 14.00 -5.51 -11.11
CA GLN A 21 14.08 -4.75 -12.37
C GLN A 21 12.88 -3.81 -12.55
N THR A 22 11.68 -4.36 -12.75
CA THR A 22 10.47 -3.60 -13.13
C THR A 22 9.26 -4.04 -12.31
N GLU A 23 9.40 -4.00 -11.00
CA GLU A 23 8.41 -4.54 -10.06
C GLU A 23 7.18 -3.63 -9.86
N GLY A 24 7.31 -2.36 -10.26
CA GLY A 24 6.20 -1.41 -10.27
C GLY A 24 5.74 -1.00 -8.87
N PRO A 25 4.49 -0.53 -8.71
CA PRO A 25 4.01 0.04 -7.44
C PRO A 25 3.78 -1.00 -6.32
N GLY A 26 4.07 -2.28 -6.56
CA GLY A 26 3.96 -3.30 -5.50
C GLY A 26 5.19 -3.39 -4.59
N THR A 27 6.24 -2.60 -4.86
CA THR A 27 7.51 -2.60 -4.14
C THR A 27 7.93 -1.19 -3.72
N LEU A 28 8.59 -1.08 -2.57
CA LEU A 28 8.94 0.21 -1.98
C LEU A 28 9.89 1.08 -2.83
N PRO A 29 10.91 0.55 -3.53
CA PRO A 29 11.80 1.38 -4.36
C PRO A 29 11.05 2.25 -5.39
N PHE A 30 9.87 1.82 -5.85
CA PHE A 30 9.05 2.59 -6.77
C PHE A 30 8.61 3.95 -6.19
N TYR A 31 8.38 4.02 -4.88
CA TYR A 31 7.95 5.23 -4.18
C TYR A 31 9.10 6.15 -3.78
N CYS A 32 10.33 5.73 -4.04
CA CYS A 32 11.52 6.56 -3.88
C CYS A 32 11.91 7.32 -5.15
N ASP A 33 11.26 7.05 -6.29
CA ASP A 33 11.58 7.66 -7.58
C ASP A 33 10.62 8.84 -7.89
N PRO A 34 11.11 10.10 -7.86
CA PRO A 34 10.29 11.29 -8.17
C PRO A 34 9.70 11.27 -9.58
N SER A 35 10.32 10.59 -10.55
CA SER A 35 9.75 10.48 -11.90
C SER A 35 8.48 9.62 -11.94
N ARG A 36 8.29 8.75 -10.93
CA ARG A 36 7.16 7.81 -10.81
C ARG A 36 6.00 8.36 -10.00
N VAL A 37 6.30 9.09 -8.92
CA VAL A 37 5.29 9.55 -7.94
C VAL A 37 5.33 11.06 -7.67
N GLY A 38 6.22 11.81 -8.31
CA GLY A 38 6.33 13.27 -8.16
C GLY A 38 6.70 13.66 -6.73
N VAL A 39 5.99 14.65 -6.19
CA VAL A 39 6.20 15.19 -4.84
C VAL A 39 5.93 14.19 -3.70
N PHE A 40 5.33 13.03 -4.02
CA PHE A 40 5.12 11.94 -3.07
C PHE A 40 6.37 11.08 -2.85
N ALA A 41 7.42 11.30 -3.63
CA ALA A 41 8.65 10.54 -3.49
C ALA A 41 9.25 10.71 -2.08
N VAL A 42 9.76 9.60 -1.56
CA VAL A 42 10.37 9.52 -0.24
C VAL A 42 11.87 9.30 -0.42
N GLU A 43 12.66 10.09 0.30
CA GLU A 43 14.12 9.97 0.29
C GLU A 43 14.54 8.59 0.83
N PRO A 44 15.25 7.75 0.03
CA PRO A 44 15.71 6.43 0.46
C PRO A 44 16.42 6.42 1.80
N ALA A 45 17.33 7.37 2.05
CA ALA A 45 18.12 7.39 3.29
C ALA A 45 17.25 7.65 4.53
N GLU A 46 16.33 8.61 4.45
CA GLU A 46 15.40 8.92 5.54
C GLU A 46 14.44 7.75 5.80
N LEU A 47 14.01 7.08 4.74
CA LEU A 47 13.15 5.91 4.83
C LEU A 47 13.86 4.71 5.46
N ALA A 48 15.10 4.43 5.04
CA ALA A 48 15.95 3.40 5.61
C ALA A 48 16.25 3.64 7.09
N ALA A 49 16.37 4.91 7.49
CA ALA A 49 16.53 5.33 8.88
C ALA A 49 15.22 5.30 9.68
N GLY A 50 14.07 5.02 9.05
CA GLY A 50 12.77 4.96 9.72
C GLY A 50 12.27 6.32 10.22
N ARG A 51 12.60 7.39 9.50
CA ARG A 51 12.26 8.78 9.89
C ARG A 51 10.77 9.05 9.74
N ASP A 52 10.19 9.74 10.71
CA ASP A 52 8.74 9.92 10.81
C ASP A 52 8.16 10.65 9.59
N GLU A 53 8.84 11.66 9.06
CA GLU A 53 8.44 12.40 7.86
C GLU A 53 8.39 11.49 6.63
N ALA A 54 9.39 10.63 6.48
CA ALA A 54 9.48 9.68 5.38
C ALA A 54 8.38 8.61 5.48
N LEU A 55 8.18 8.05 6.68
CA LEU A 55 7.14 7.06 6.96
C LEU A 55 5.73 7.64 6.77
N PHE A 56 5.48 8.85 7.26
CA PHE A 56 4.20 9.55 7.13
C PHE A 56 3.88 9.83 5.66
N ARG A 57 4.85 10.39 4.91
CA ARG A 57 4.70 10.65 3.47
C ARG A 57 4.41 9.36 2.70
N LEU A 58 5.15 8.30 2.99
CA LEU A 58 4.91 6.99 2.39
C LEU A 58 3.48 6.50 2.70
N PHE A 59 3.08 6.57 3.97
CA PHE A 59 1.75 6.13 4.41
C PHE A 59 0.62 6.87 3.67
N VAL A 60 0.70 8.20 3.57
CA VAL A 60 -0.27 9.01 2.81
C VAL A 60 -0.22 8.69 1.30
N GLY A 61 0.96 8.52 0.73
CA GLY A 61 1.11 8.14 -0.68
C GLY A 61 0.50 6.77 -1.00
N LEU A 62 0.73 5.77 -0.14
CA LEU A 62 0.18 4.42 -0.29
C LEU A 62 -1.34 4.37 -0.04
N SER A 63 -1.86 5.21 0.85
CA SER A 63 -3.29 5.26 1.17
C SER A 63 -4.15 5.72 -0.02
N MET A 64 -3.55 6.41 -1.00
CA MET A 64 -4.26 6.85 -2.21
C MET A 64 -4.70 5.68 -3.10
N PHE A 65 -4.08 4.50 -3.01
CA PHE A 65 -4.36 3.31 -3.85
C PHE A 65 -5.64 2.54 -3.47
N GLN A 66 -6.70 3.25 -3.12
CA GLN A 66 -8.01 2.64 -2.90
C GLN A 66 -8.89 2.86 -4.13
N ALA A 67 -9.61 1.81 -4.54
CA ALA A 67 -10.70 1.83 -5.53
C ALA A 67 -10.40 2.33 -6.97
N LEU A 68 -9.23 2.93 -7.24
CA LEU A 68 -8.79 3.32 -8.57
C LEU A 68 -7.65 2.43 -9.07
N ARG A 69 -7.47 2.39 -10.40
CA ARG A 69 -6.30 1.74 -11.03
C ARG A 69 -5.04 2.50 -10.66
N ASP A 70 -3.95 1.79 -10.36
CA ASP A 70 -2.67 2.36 -9.96
C ASP A 70 -2.20 3.46 -10.91
N VAL A 71 -2.28 3.23 -12.22
CA VAL A 71 -1.87 4.20 -13.25
C VAL A 71 -2.59 5.55 -13.16
N VAL A 72 -3.82 5.59 -12.64
CA VAL A 72 -4.59 6.82 -12.43
C VAL A 72 -4.06 7.55 -11.20
N ILE A 73 -3.88 6.82 -10.09
CA ILE A 73 -3.30 7.37 -8.85
C ILE A 73 -1.91 7.93 -9.10
N LEU A 74 -1.06 7.20 -9.82
CA LEU A 74 0.29 7.62 -10.17
C LEU A 74 0.32 8.86 -11.06
N ARG A 75 -0.64 8.99 -11.99
CA ARG A 75 -0.76 10.23 -12.78
C ARG A 75 -1.14 11.40 -11.87
N GLN A 76 -2.07 11.20 -10.96
CA GLN A 76 -2.49 12.23 -10.02
C GLN A 76 -1.35 12.67 -9.10
N GLN A 77 -0.64 11.73 -8.48
CA GLN A 77 0.51 11.99 -7.61
C GLN A 77 1.59 12.79 -8.34
N ARG A 78 1.96 12.36 -9.56
CA ARG A 78 2.95 13.08 -10.40
C ARG A 78 2.50 14.48 -10.80
N SER A 79 1.21 14.70 -11.02
CA SER A 79 0.68 16.00 -11.43
C SER A 79 0.44 16.97 -10.28
N MET A 80 0.57 16.52 -9.03
CA MET A 80 0.28 17.34 -7.87
C MET A 80 1.42 18.34 -7.64
N SER A 81 1.08 19.62 -7.49
CA SER A 81 2.06 20.66 -7.16
C SER A 81 2.55 20.52 -5.72
N VAL A 82 3.75 21.04 -5.44
CA VAL A 82 4.31 21.09 -4.08
C VAL A 82 3.35 21.80 -3.12
N ALA A 83 2.76 22.92 -3.55
CA ALA A 83 1.81 23.68 -2.72
C ALA A 83 0.56 22.85 -2.36
N ALA A 84 0.00 22.09 -3.30
CA ALA A 84 -1.16 21.24 -3.05
C ALA A 84 -0.82 20.00 -2.21
N ALA A 85 0.39 19.47 -2.33
CA ALA A 85 0.82 18.27 -1.62
C ALA A 85 1.32 18.54 -0.19
N ARG A 86 1.85 19.74 0.07
CA ARG A 86 2.38 20.11 1.40
C ARG A 86 1.42 19.84 2.55
N PRO A 87 0.14 20.28 2.55
CA PRO A 87 -0.79 19.97 3.64
C PRO A 87 -1.12 18.47 3.78
N LEU A 88 -0.73 17.62 2.82
CA LEU A 88 -0.96 16.17 2.87
C LEU A 88 0.26 15.41 3.38
N LEU A 89 1.46 15.84 3.01
CA LEU A 89 2.68 15.04 3.08
C LEU A 89 3.72 15.56 4.07
N ASP A 90 3.63 16.83 4.46
CA ASP A 90 4.55 17.46 5.39
C ASP A 90 3.95 17.37 6.80
N LEU A 91 4.55 16.47 7.60
CA LEU A 91 4.07 16.11 8.93
C LEU A 91 4.04 17.32 9.86
N GLU A 92 5.12 18.11 9.89
CA GLU A 92 5.23 19.30 10.73
C GLU A 92 4.28 20.39 10.27
N TYR A 93 4.20 20.65 8.96
CA TYR A 93 3.30 21.65 8.40
C TYR A 93 1.83 21.31 8.70
N LEU A 94 1.41 20.06 8.48
CA LEU A 94 0.06 19.62 8.81
C LEU A 94 -0.22 19.72 10.32
N SER A 95 0.75 19.34 11.16
CA SER A 95 0.63 19.47 12.61
C SER A 95 0.44 20.94 13.04
N GLY A 96 1.21 21.85 12.45
CA GLY A 96 1.07 23.29 12.64
C GLY A 96 -0.29 23.82 12.20
N LEU A 97 -0.76 23.42 11.01
CA LEU A 97 -2.09 23.77 10.52
C LEU A 97 -3.19 23.30 11.47
N VAL A 98 -3.13 22.07 11.95
CA VAL A 98 -4.14 21.50 12.85
C VAL A 98 -4.14 22.21 14.20
N ARG A 99 -2.98 22.50 14.79
CA ARG A 99 -2.88 23.19 16.10
C ARG A 99 -3.29 24.66 16.02
N GLY A 100 -2.98 25.33 14.91
CA GLY A 100 -3.28 26.76 14.73
C GLY A 100 -4.71 27.05 14.28
N HIS A 101 -5.48 26.03 13.90
CA HIS A 101 -6.82 26.22 13.33
C HIS A 101 -7.91 26.35 14.41
N ARG A 102 -8.92 27.19 14.16
CA ARG A 102 -10.02 27.48 15.11
C ARG A 102 -11.08 26.37 15.24
N CYS A 103 -10.92 25.25 14.53
CA CYS A 103 -11.92 24.19 14.48
C CYS A 103 -11.55 23.14 15.52
N SER A 104 -12.35 23.04 16.58
CA SER A 104 -12.10 22.08 17.68
C SER A 104 -12.12 20.63 17.22
N SER A 105 -12.89 20.29 16.18
CA SER A 105 -12.95 18.92 15.64
C SER A 105 -11.57 18.38 15.24
N LEU A 106 -10.66 19.22 14.75
CA LEU A 106 -9.33 18.78 14.29
C LEU A 106 -8.46 18.20 15.42
N LEU A 107 -8.74 18.60 16.67
CA LEU A 107 -8.05 18.14 17.87
C LEU A 107 -8.89 17.18 18.70
N ALA A 108 -10.19 17.03 18.41
CA ALA A 108 -11.10 16.16 19.14
C ALA A 108 -10.63 14.70 19.13
N GLU A 109 -10.89 13.96 20.20
CA GLU A 109 -10.54 12.52 20.29
C GLU A 109 -11.22 11.72 19.16
N HIS A 110 -12.50 12.00 18.90
CA HIS A 110 -13.33 11.34 17.89
C HIS A 110 -13.42 12.15 16.58
N PHE A 111 -12.27 12.60 16.07
CA PHE A 111 -12.18 13.45 14.88
C PHE A 111 -12.93 12.94 13.66
N GLU A 112 -12.90 11.63 13.39
CA GLU A 112 -13.49 11.04 12.19
C GLU A 112 -15.01 11.25 12.13
N SER A 113 -15.68 11.18 13.29
CA SER A 113 -17.11 11.44 13.45
C SER A 113 -17.44 12.93 13.65
N GLU A 114 -16.51 13.70 14.21
CA GLU A 114 -16.74 15.12 14.51
C GLU A 114 -16.39 16.07 13.37
N CYS A 115 -15.51 15.66 12.46
CA CYS A 115 -15.27 16.40 11.23
C CYS A 115 -16.34 16.00 10.22
N ASP A 116 -17.15 16.95 9.78
CA ASP A 116 -18.27 16.73 8.86
C ASP A 116 -17.95 17.19 7.43
N VAL A 117 -16.66 17.31 7.08
CA VAL A 117 -16.25 17.62 5.70
C VAL A 117 -16.80 16.56 4.76
N ALA A 118 -17.50 17.03 3.74
CA ALA A 118 -18.15 16.25 2.71
C ALA A 118 -18.11 16.99 1.37
N LYS A 119 -18.56 16.31 0.30
CA LYS A 119 -18.84 16.95 -0.98
C LYS A 119 -20.30 17.38 -1.01
N LEU A 120 -20.55 18.67 -0.92
CA LEU A 120 -21.87 19.31 -0.92
C LEU A 120 -22.04 20.01 -2.28
N ASP A 121 -23.03 19.58 -3.07
CA ASP A 121 -23.36 20.18 -4.38
C ASP A 121 -22.19 20.33 -5.37
N GLY A 122 -21.20 19.42 -5.28
CA GLY A 122 -20.02 19.47 -6.16
C GLY A 122 -18.77 20.05 -5.49
N GLU A 123 -18.95 20.80 -4.40
CA GLU A 123 -17.89 21.50 -3.68
C GLU A 123 -17.52 20.76 -2.39
N VAL A 124 -16.27 20.93 -1.94
CA VAL A 124 -15.79 20.33 -0.68
C VAL A 124 -15.98 21.33 0.45
N ASP A 125 -16.87 21.06 1.38
CA ASP A 125 -17.12 21.95 2.53
C ASP A 125 -17.62 21.18 3.77
N CYS A 126 -17.94 21.90 4.84
CA CYS A 126 -18.51 21.39 6.08
C CYS A 126 -19.58 22.35 6.63
N THR A 127 -20.50 21.82 7.45
CA THR A 127 -21.57 22.62 8.06
C THR A 127 -21.09 23.41 9.28
N ARG A 128 -20.05 22.93 9.99
CA ARG A 128 -19.53 23.59 11.21
C ARG A 128 -18.82 24.93 10.93
N HIS A 129 -18.07 24.99 9.84
CA HIS A 129 -17.31 26.19 9.43
C HIS A 129 -17.36 26.37 7.90
N PRO A 130 -18.52 26.72 7.34
CA PRO A 130 -18.71 26.83 5.88
C PRO A 130 -17.76 27.88 5.27
N GLY A 131 -17.21 27.59 4.10
CA GLY A 131 -16.31 28.47 3.34
C GLY A 131 -14.94 28.73 3.98
N LEU A 132 -14.71 28.36 5.24
CA LEU A 132 -13.43 28.56 5.91
C LEU A 132 -12.38 27.58 5.35
N PRO A 133 -11.18 28.05 4.92
CA PRO A 133 -10.09 27.16 4.54
C PRO A 133 -9.68 26.26 5.69
N CYS A 134 -9.47 24.97 5.45
CA CYS A 134 -8.98 24.05 6.46
C CYS A 134 -8.21 22.89 5.82
N PRO A 135 -7.24 22.27 6.53
CA PRO A 135 -6.39 21.23 5.97
C PRO A 135 -7.17 20.02 5.43
N VAL A 136 -8.33 19.71 6.02
CA VAL A 136 -9.17 18.58 5.59
C VAL A 136 -9.87 18.88 4.25
N LYS A 137 -10.38 20.10 4.05
CA LYS A 137 -11.01 20.51 2.78
C LYS A 137 -9.98 20.57 1.67
N ASP A 138 -8.85 21.21 1.93
CA ASP A 138 -7.74 21.32 0.97
C ASP A 138 -7.26 19.93 0.55
N ALA A 139 -7.14 19.01 1.52
CA ALA A 139 -6.77 17.64 1.26
C ALA A 139 -7.80 16.89 0.42
N THR A 140 -9.09 16.99 0.74
CA THR A 140 -10.15 16.34 -0.05
C THR A 140 -10.15 16.86 -1.49
N THR A 141 -10.00 18.17 -1.68
CA THR A 141 -9.88 18.80 -3.01
C THR A 141 -8.65 18.29 -3.76
N ALA A 142 -7.48 18.21 -3.11
CA ALA A 142 -6.24 17.72 -3.71
C ALA A 142 -6.31 16.23 -4.08
N PHE A 143 -6.94 15.41 -3.23
CA PHE A 143 -7.16 13.99 -3.50
C PHE A 143 -8.20 13.74 -4.60
N LYS A 144 -9.04 14.73 -4.97
CA LYS A 144 -10.04 14.62 -6.04
C LYS A 144 -10.91 13.36 -5.94
N ARG A 145 -11.22 12.92 -4.72
CA ARG A 145 -11.76 11.59 -4.49
C ARG A 145 -12.62 11.49 -3.24
N MET A 146 -13.87 11.05 -3.36
CA MET A 146 -14.81 10.94 -2.22
C MET A 146 -14.96 12.28 -1.46
N GLY A 147 -16.04 12.45 -0.71
CA GLY A 147 -16.31 13.73 -0.03
C GLY A 147 -15.43 13.99 1.19
N ASP A 148 -14.79 12.97 1.73
CA ASP A 148 -14.22 12.99 3.08
C ASP A 148 -12.78 12.44 3.17
N ILE A 149 -12.17 12.07 2.03
CA ILE A 149 -10.84 11.43 2.04
C ILE A 149 -9.76 12.34 2.63
N GLY A 150 -9.92 13.66 2.59
CA GLY A 150 -8.99 14.63 3.17
C GLY A 150 -8.88 14.54 4.69
N LYS A 151 -9.78 13.79 5.36
CA LYS A 151 -9.61 13.44 6.77
C LYS A 151 -8.43 12.51 6.98
N GLN A 152 -8.02 11.74 5.97
CA GLN A 152 -7.03 10.68 6.11
C GLN A 152 -5.66 11.18 6.61
N PRO A 153 -5.03 12.24 6.07
CA PRO A 153 -3.76 12.76 6.62
C PRO A 153 -3.88 13.25 8.06
N THR A 154 -4.99 13.93 8.40
CA THR A 154 -5.23 14.44 9.77
C THR A 154 -5.50 13.30 10.76
N SER A 155 -6.20 12.26 10.32
CA SER A 155 -6.41 11.02 11.09
C SER A 155 -5.07 10.29 11.29
N ALA A 156 -4.26 10.18 10.23
CA ALA A 156 -2.94 9.56 10.28
C ALA A 156 -2.00 10.28 11.25
N LEU A 157 -2.00 11.61 11.26
CA LEU A 157 -1.19 12.44 12.15
C LEU A 157 -1.31 12.01 13.62
N ARG A 158 -2.47 11.47 14.04
CA ARG A 158 -2.70 11.00 15.41
C ARG A 158 -1.79 9.85 15.82
N LEU A 159 -1.45 8.96 14.89
CA LEU A 159 -0.47 7.89 15.13
C LEU A 159 0.96 8.43 15.24
N TRP A 160 1.21 9.64 14.74
CA TRP A 160 2.49 10.35 14.81
C TRP A 160 2.56 11.38 15.96
N ARG A 161 1.53 11.49 16.80
CA ARG A 161 1.55 12.33 18.02
C ARG A 161 2.12 11.56 19.22
N ASP A 162 2.52 12.31 20.24
CA ASP A 162 2.79 11.81 21.60
C ASP A 162 3.72 10.57 21.68
N GLY A 163 4.83 10.62 20.93
CA GLY A 163 5.83 9.55 20.83
C GLY A 163 5.81 8.79 19.51
N GLY A 164 4.80 9.05 18.67
CA GLY A 164 4.74 8.67 17.27
C GLY A 164 4.86 7.18 16.97
N VAL A 165 5.33 6.88 15.77
CA VAL A 165 5.61 5.50 15.35
C VAL A 165 6.61 4.80 16.28
N PRO A 166 7.69 5.44 16.78
CA PRO A 166 8.58 4.80 17.74
C PRO A 166 7.88 4.24 18.98
N ARG A 167 6.93 4.99 19.56
CA ARG A 167 6.12 4.52 20.69
C ARG A 167 5.22 3.36 20.28
N LEU A 168 4.53 3.46 19.15
CA LEU A 168 3.70 2.38 18.61
C LEU A 168 4.51 1.09 18.41
N LEU A 169 5.73 1.20 17.90
CA LEU A 169 6.66 0.09 17.74
C LEU A 169 7.08 -0.53 19.08
N GLN A 170 7.25 0.27 20.13
CA GLN A 170 7.52 -0.23 21.48
C GLN A 170 6.31 -0.99 22.04
N GLU A 171 5.10 -0.45 21.88
CA GLU A 171 3.87 -1.06 22.38
C GLU A 171 3.61 -2.45 21.77
N VAL A 172 3.85 -2.62 20.46
CA VAL A 172 3.66 -3.94 19.83
C VAL A 172 4.73 -4.95 20.22
N ARG A 173 5.91 -4.51 20.69
CA ARG A 173 7.04 -5.41 21.01
C ARG A 173 6.84 -6.24 22.27
N ALA A 174 5.96 -5.81 23.17
CA ALA A 174 5.86 -6.33 24.54
C ALA A 174 5.80 -7.87 24.63
N ASP A 175 5.00 -8.55 23.80
CA ASP A 175 4.78 -10.01 23.97
C ASP A 175 4.55 -10.81 22.67
N ALA A 176 4.84 -10.22 21.50
CA ALA A 176 4.52 -10.83 20.21
C ALA A 176 5.76 -11.28 19.43
N SER A 177 5.67 -12.37 18.66
CA SER A 177 6.68 -12.74 17.65
C SER A 177 6.79 -11.66 16.56
N PRO A 178 7.90 -11.58 15.77
CA PRO A 178 8.04 -10.60 14.70
C PRO A 178 6.86 -10.56 13.71
N THR A 179 6.30 -11.72 13.37
CA THR A 179 5.12 -11.81 12.49
C THR A 179 3.83 -11.39 13.18
N ALA A 180 3.66 -11.71 14.46
CA ALA A 180 2.51 -11.25 15.25
C ALA A 180 2.56 -9.73 15.48
N ARG A 181 3.74 -9.14 15.69
CA ARG A 181 3.96 -7.68 15.74
C ARG A 181 3.53 -7.02 14.44
N ALA A 182 3.85 -7.62 13.29
CA ALA A 182 3.46 -7.11 11.99
C ALA A 182 1.93 -7.07 11.83
N GLU A 183 1.22 -8.11 12.25
CA GLU A 183 -0.25 -8.16 12.23
C GLU A 183 -0.87 -7.11 13.18
N LEU A 184 -0.34 -6.95 14.39
CA LEU A 184 -0.79 -5.92 15.33
C LEU A 184 -0.60 -4.50 14.77
N LEU A 185 0.53 -4.22 14.11
CA LEU A 185 0.74 -2.95 13.43
C LEU A 185 -0.27 -2.73 12.30
N VAL A 186 -0.60 -3.77 11.52
CA VAL A 186 -1.65 -3.68 10.50
C VAL A 186 -2.98 -3.27 11.13
N GLU A 187 -3.35 -3.82 12.28
CA GLU A 187 -4.58 -3.46 13.00
C GLU A 187 -4.56 -1.99 13.45
N ARG A 188 -3.43 -1.51 13.97
CA ARG A 188 -3.26 -0.13 14.42
C ARG A 188 -3.37 0.86 13.26
N PHE A 189 -2.66 0.62 12.15
CA PHE A 189 -2.74 1.47 10.96
C PHE A 189 -4.10 1.39 10.26
N ALA A 190 -4.84 0.27 10.40
CA ALA A 190 -6.17 0.13 9.83
C ALA A 190 -7.26 0.96 10.56
N GLN A 191 -6.92 1.61 11.67
CA GLN A 191 -7.82 2.52 12.37
C GLN A 191 -7.83 3.92 11.75
N VAL A 192 -6.84 4.26 10.91
CA VAL A 192 -6.82 5.55 10.21
C VAL A 192 -8.01 5.66 9.26
N HIS A 193 -8.62 6.84 9.21
CA HIS A 193 -9.76 7.12 8.34
C HIS A 193 -9.54 6.65 6.89
N ARG A 194 -10.48 5.83 6.40
CA ARG A 194 -10.47 5.20 5.06
C ARG A 194 -9.33 4.21 4.80
N VAL A 195 -8.44 3.96 5.76
CA VAL A 195 -7.37 2.96 5.64
C VAL A 195 -7.89 1.61 6.14
N GLY A 196 -8.44 0.80 5.24
CA GLY A 196 -8.80 -0.58 5.58
C GLY A 196 -7.57 -1.49 5.71
N ARG A 197 -7.78 -2.70 6.25
CA ARG A 197 -6.75 -3.74 6.45
C ARG A 197 -5.82 -3.92 5.24
N LYS A 198 -6.35 -3.94 4.01
CA LYS A 198 -5.57 -4.07 2.77
C LYS A 198 -4.44 -3.04 2.67
N LEU A 199 -4.74 -1.75 2.91
CA LEU A 199 -3.76 -0.68 2.79
C LEU A 199 -2.78 -0.69 3.94
N ALA A 200 -3.25 -0.94 5.16
CA ALA A 200 -2.39 -1.09 6.32
C ALA A 200 -1.39 -2.24 6.10
N THR A 201 -1.83 -3.38 5.59
CA THR A 201 -0.96 -4.49 5.17
C THR A 201 0.04 -4.07 4.10
N MET A 202 -0.37 -3.26 3.12
CA MET A 202 0.53 -2.74 2.09
C MET A 202 1.64 -1.89 2.71
N PHE A 203 1.31 -0.96 3.60
CA PHE A 203 2.27 -0.11 4.30
C PHE A 203 3.21 -0.91 5.20
N VAL A 204 2.67 -1.75 6.09
CA VAL A 204 3.49 -2.51 7.04
C VAL A 204 4.40 -3.49 6.30
N SER A 205 3.89 -4.23 5.31
CA SER A 205 4.72 -5.18 4.55
C SER A 205 5.82 -4.48 3.76
N ALA A 206 5.58 -3.27 3.23
CA ALA A 206 6.59 -2.51 2.51
C ALA A 206 7.82 -2.17 3.39
N LEU A 207 7.61 -1.94 4.68
CA LEU A 207 8.64 -1.53 5.64
C LEU A 207 9.27 -2.70 6.40
N SER A 208 8.77 -3.93 6.21
CA SER A 208 9.18 -5.12 6.98
C SER A 208 9.45 -6.36 6.11
N THR A 209 9.52 -6.23 4.79
CA THR A 209 9.81 -7.34 3.85
C THR A 209 11.07 -7.04 3.03
N PRO A 210 12.28 -7.35 3.55
CA PRO A 210 13.54 -6.90 2.95
C PRO A 210 13.75 -7.41 1.52
N ALA A 211 13.27 -8.60 1.20
CA ALA A 211 13.40 -9.18 -0.14
C ALA A 211 12.68 -8.39 -1.26
N LEU A 212 11.70 -7.55 -0.92
CA LEU A 212 11.01 -6.67 -1.88
C LEU A 212 11.49 -5.22 -1.83
N ALA A 213 12.37 -4.89 -0.87
CA ALA A 213 12.87 -3.54 -0.64
C ALA A 213 14.21 -3.59 0.12
N PRO A 214 15.28 -4.16 -0.47
CA PRO A 214 16.56 -4.30 0.23
C PRO A 214 17.08 -2.94 0.70
N GLY A 215 17.46 -2.85 1.98
CA GLY A 215 17.97 -1.61 2.58
C GLY A 215 16.92 -0.53 2.88
N LEU A 216 15.63 -0.74 2.56
CA LEU A 216 14.55 0.25 2.78
C LEU A 216 13.49 -0.25 3.79
N THR A 217 13.82 -1.24 4.62
CA THR A 217 12.88 -1.90 5.53
C THR A 217 13.29 -1.66 6.98
N PRO A 218 13.05 -0.43 7.52
CA PRO A 218 13.55 -0.01 8.84
C PRO A 218 12.96 -0.80 10.01
N TRP A 219 11.92 -1.62 9.78
CA TRP A 219 11.26 -2.38 10.83
C TRP A 219 11.67 -3.84 10.89
N PHE A 220 12.38 -4.34 9.88
CA PHE A 220 12.92 -5.69 9.85
C PHE A 220 14.29 -5.74 10.58
N PRO A 221 14.59 -6.76 11.40
CA PRO A 221 13.85 -8.01 11.62
C PRO A 221 12.85 -7.99 12.78
N GLU A 222 12.75 -6.91 13.55
CA GLU A 222 11.90 -6.88 14.75
C GLU A 222 10.42 -7.06 14.43
N ILE A 223 10.01 -6.65 13.23
CA ILE A 223 8.71 -6.86 12.60
C ILE A 223 8.97 -7.57 11.27
N ASP A 224 8.33 -8.71 11.09
CA ASP A 224 8.50 -9.54 9.89
C ASP A 224 7.23 -9.52 9.04
N GLY A 225 7.31 -8.84 7.90
CA GLY A 225 6.23 -8.67 6.94
C GLY A 225 6.11 -9.78 5.90
N ASN A 226 6.96 -10.82 5.90
CA ASN A 226 6.96 -11.84 4.86
C ASN A 226 5.61 -12.57 4.72
N GLU A 227 4.84 -12.67 5.81
CA GLU A 227 3.51 -13.26 5.81
C GLU A 227 2.36 -12.28 5.49
N LEU A 228 2.61 -10.98 5.43
CA LEU A 228 1.60 -9.94 5.23
C LEU A 228 1.15 -9.82 3.77
N VAL A 229 0.22 -10.67 3.35
CA VAL A 229 -0.28 -10.74 1.96
C VAL A 229 -1.29 -9.64 1.63
N VAL A 230 -1.05 -8.88 0.55
CA VAL A 230 -2.01 -7.90 0.03
C VAL A 230 -2.85 -8.53 -1.09
N VAL A 231 -4.12 -8.83 -0.81
CA VAL A 231 -5.07 -9.32 -1.83
C VAL A 231 -5.85 -8.14 -2.42
N ASP A 232 -5.39 -7.63 -3.57
CA ASP A 232 -6.14 -6.68 -4.40
C ASP A 232 -7.11 -7.41 -5.35
N THR A 233 -7.78 -6.67 -6.24
CA THR A 233 -8.72 -7.26 -7.21
C THR A 233 -8.04 -8.23 -8.17
N ASN A 234 -6.80 -7.95 -8.60
CA ASN A 234 -6.07 -8.80 -9.54
C ASN A 234 -5.65 -10.11 -8.88
N VAL A 235 -5.05 -10.04 -7.69
CA VAL A 235 -4.65 -11.20 -6.89
C VAL A 235 -5.89 -11.99 -6.47
N ALA A 236 -7.00 -11.34 -6.09
CA ALA A 236 -8.25 -12.01 -5.74
C ALA A 236 -8.78 -12.84 -6.90
N ARG A 237 -8.84 -12.27 -8.11
CA ARG A 237 -9.26 -12.97 -9.32
C ARG A 237 -8.33 -14.13 -9.64
N ALA A 238 -7.01 -13.93 -9.55
CA ALA A 238 -6.02 -14.96 -9.81
C ALA A 238 -6.18 -16.15 -8.85
N ILE A 239 -6.34 -15.88 -7.56
CA ILE A 239 -6.60 -16.91 -6.53
C ILE A 239 -7.90 -17.66 -6.84
N ASP A 240 -8.97 -16.95 -7.20
CA ASP A 240 -10.27 -17.58 -7.50
C ASP A 240 -10.20 -18.49 -8.74
N VAL A 241 -9.42 -18.10 -9.76
CA VAL A 241 -9.11 -18.94 -10.94
C VAL A 241 -8.31 -20.17 -10.53
N LEU A 242 -7.21 -20.00 -9.79
CA LEU A 242 -6.37 -21.10 -9.31
C LEU A 242 -7.16 -22.10 -8.45
N ARG A 243 -8.09 -21.59 -7.63
CA ARG A 243 -9.00 -22.40 -6.82
C ARG A 243 -10.12 -23.06 -7.62
N ARG A 244 -10.30 -22.68 -8.89
CA ARG A 244 -11.40 -23.13 -9.75
C ARG A 244 -12.76 -22.90 -9.10
N GLY A 245 -12.93 -21.73 -8.48
CA GLY A 245 -14.15 -21.36 -7.78
C GLY A 245 -14.41 -22.09 -6.45
N LYS A 246 -13.50 -22.95 -5.96
CA LYS A 246 -13.70 -23.71 -4.71
C LYS A 246 -13.40 -22.89 -3.46
N GLY A 247 -14.27 -23.01 -2.45
CA GLY A 247 -14.14 -22.42 -1.10
C GLY A 247 -14.60 -20.95 -1.00
N ALA A 248 -14.51 -20.36 0.20
CA ALA A 248 -14.99 -19.00 0.47
C ALA A 248 -14.23 -17.91 -0.31
N LYS A 249 -14.96 -16.90 -0.80
CA LYS A 249 -14.44 -15.73 -1.54
C LYS A 249 -14.14 -14.51 -0.64
N THR A 250 -13.94 -14.75 0.65
CA THR A 250 -13.58 -13.69 1.61
C THR A 250 -12.09 -13.32 1.48
N TYR A 251 -11.73 -12.11 1.91
CA TYR A 251 -10.33 -11.66 1.94
C TYR A 251 -9.45 -12.63 2.76
N GLY A 252 -9.89 -12.97 3.97
CA GLY A 252 -9.17 -13.91 4.85
C GLY A 252 -8.99 -15.30 4.24
N ALA A 253 -10.00 -15.84 3.56
CA ALA A 253 -9.88 -17.14 2.89
C ALA A 253 -8.84 -17.12 1.75
N ARG A 254 -8.74 -16.01 1.01
CA ARG A 254 -7.74 -15.84 -0.05
C ARG A 254 -6.33 -15.68 0.52
N VAL A 255 -6.17 -14.92 1.60
CA VAL A 255 -4.89 -14.81 2.33
C VAL A 255 -4.44 -16.18 2.83
N ALA A 256 -5.32 -16.92 3.52
CA ALA A 256 -5.01 -18.24 4.05
C ALA A 256 -4.68 -19.26 2.95
N TRP A 257 -5.36 -19.16 1.80
CA TRP A 257 -5.04 -19.97 0.62
C TRP A 257 -3.63 -19.67 0.11
N LEU A 258 -3.28 -18.40 -0.06
CA LEU A 258 -1.97 -18.04 -0.60
C LEU A 258 -0.83 -18.40 0.36
N ARG A 259 -0.98 -18.12 1.66
CA ARG A 259 0.01 -18.53 2.68
C ARG A 259 0.27 -20.03 2.64
N ARG A 260 -0.78 -20.83 2.55
CA ARG A 260 -0.68 -22.29 2.49
C ARG A 260 0.09 -22.76 1.27
N HIS A 261 -0.27 -22.27 0.08
CA HIS A 261 0.35 -22.72 -1.17
C HIS A 261 1.73 -22.14 -1.43
N ALA A 262 2.07 -21.01 -0.79
CA ALA A 262 3.44 -20.49 -0.82
C ALA A 262 4.44 -21.40 -0.08
N ARG A 263 3.99 -22.23 0.87
CA ARG A 263 4.87 -23.18 1.59
C ARG A 263 5.44 -24.26 0.67
N ASP A 264 4.77 -24.53 -0.44
CA ASP A 264 5.18 -25.56 -1.39
C ASP A 264 6.21 -25.06 -2.43
N ILE A 265 6.61 -23.78 -2.33
CA ILE A 265 7.53 -23.11 -3.26
C ILE A 265 8.74 -22.63 -2.47
N ASP A 266 9.88 -23.32 -2.60
CA ASP A 266 11.15 -22.82 -2.06
C ASP A 266 11.68 -21.71 -2.97
N LEU A 267 11.56 -20.45 -2.53
CA LEU A 267 11.95 -19.29 -3.32
C LEU A 267 13.47 -19.23 -3.54
N ARG A 268 14.28 -19.91 -2.72
CA ARG A 268 15.73 -19.98 -2.91
C ARG A 268 16.13 -20.73 -4.17
N ALA A 269 15.26 -21.60 -4.68
CA ALA A 269 15.47 -22.23 -5.98
C ALA A 269 15.53 -21.22 -7.14
N HIS A 270 15.04 -20.00 -6.94
CA HIS A 270 15.09 -18.92 -7.93
C HIS A 270 16.20 -17.90 -7.62
N ARG A 271 16.44 -17.61 -6.33
CA ARG A 271 17.47 -16.66 -5.87
C ARG A 271 17.93 -16.98 -4.45
N ASN A 272 19.23 -17.13 -4.22
CA ASN A 272 19.76 -17.53 -2.91
C ASN A 272 19.67 -16.44 -1.82
N ASP A 273 19.45 -15.18 -2.21
CA ASP A 273 19.37 -14.02 -1.31
C ASP A 273 17.95 -13.68 -0.83
N VAL A 274 16.95 -14.49 -1.19
CA VAL A 274 15.57 -14.36 -0.69
C VAL A 274 15.25 -15.47 0.33
N PRO A 275 14.32 -15.26 1.28
CA PRO A 275 13.92 -16.31 2.21
C PRO A 275 13.29 -17.50 1.48
N SER A 276 13.46 -18.71 2.01
CA SER A 276 12.83 -19.92 1.46
C SER A 276 11.32 -19.81 1.32
N TYR A 277 10.67 -19.12 2.25
CA TYR A 277 9.24 -18.93 2.32
C TYR A 277 8.91 -17.45 2.51
N SER A 278 8.15 -16.90 1.56
CA SER A 278 7.56 -15.56 1.67
C SER A 278 6.30 -15.47 0.81
N PRO A 279 5.10 -15.66 1.37
CA PRO A 279 3.85 -15.52 0.61
C PRO A 279 3.64 -14.08 0.12
N ARG A 280 4.29 -13.09 0.73
CA ARG A 280 4.31 -11.71 0.22
C ARG A 280 5.01 -11.59 -1.14
N ILE A 281 6.11 -12.31 -1.36
CA ILE A 281 6.78 -12.40 -2.68
C ILE A 281 5.89 -13.12 -3.69
N VAL A 282 5.28 -14.25 -3.30
CA VAL A 282 4.35 -14.98 -4.17
C VAL A 282 3.14 -14.12 -4.56
N GLN A 283 2.62 -13.32 -3.62
CA GLN A 283 1.59 -12.32 -3.90
C GLN A 283 2.07 -11.27 -4.89
N GLN A 284 3.31 -10.77 -4.73
CA GLN A 284 3.89 -9.79 -5.64
C GLN A 284 4.00 -10.34 -7.06
N ALA A 285 4.40 -11.60 -7.21
CA ALA A 285 4.45 -12.29 -8.49
C ALA A 285 3.06 -12.34 -9.17
N LEU A 286 2.01 -12.73 -8.43
CA LEU A 286 0.63 -12.73 -8.94
C LEU A 286 0.16 -11.34 -9.34
N TYR A 287 0.41 -10.33 -8.50
CA TYR A 287 0.06 -8.95 -8.79
C TYR A 287 0.76 -8.45 -10.06
N ALA A 288 2.07 -8.64 -10.18
CA ALA A 288 2.85 -8.23 -11.33
C ALA A 288 2.40 -8.94 -12.63
N PHE A 289 2.11 -10.24 -12.55
CA PHE A 289 1.68 -11.03 -13.70
C PHE A 289 0.29 -10.64 -14.20
N CYS A 290 -0.66 -10.46 -13.28
CA CYS A 290 -2.08 -10.23 -13.59
C CYS A 290 -2.45 -8.75 -13.79
N SER A 291 -1.58 -7.80 -13.48
CA SER A 291 -1.89 -6.37 -13.62
C SER A 291 -1.75 -5.87 -15.06
N LYS A 292 -2.85 -5.96 -15.84
CA LYS A 292 -2.90 -5.52 -17.25
C LYS A 292 -2.37 -4.10 -17.43
N SER A 293 -2.89 -3.15 -16.64
CA SER A 293 -2.55 -1.72 -16.79
C SER A 293 -1.09 -1.44 -16.46
N ASN A 294 -0.53 -2.10 -15.45
CA ASN A 294 0.86 -1.86 -15.05
C ASN A 294 1.81 -2.49 -16.06
N ARG A 295 1.46 -3.67 -16.61
CA ARG A 295 2.23 -4.31 -17.68
C ARG A 295 2.24 -3.48 -18.97
N VAL A 296 1.09 -2.92 -19.38
CA VAL A 296 1.01 -1.98 -20.52
C VAL A 296 1.87 -0.74 -20.26
N ALA A 297 1.75 -0.13 -19.08
CA ALA A 297 2.53 1.06 -18.72
C ALA A 297 4.05 0.79 -18.64
N ALA A 298 4.45 -0.46 -18.42
CA ALA A 298 5.84 -0.91 -18.43
C ALA A 298 6.28 -1.47 -19.80
N SER A 299 5.52 -1.21 -20.86
CA SER A 299 5.81 -1.67 -22.23
C SER A 299 6.07 -3.18 -22.32
N ASP A 300 5.31 -3.99 -21.57
CA ASP A 300 5.43 -5.45 -21.61
C ASP A 300 5.16 -5.98 -23.03
N PRO A 301 6.07 -6.77 -23.63
CA PRO A 301 5.88 -7.31 -24.98
C PRO A 301 4.60 -8.14 -25.13
N CYS A 302 4.16 -8.84 -24.08
CA CYS A 302 2.91 -9.60 -24.09
C CYS A 302 1.65 -8.71 -24.21
N ALA A 303 1.79 -7.39 -23.99
CA ALA A 303 0.68 -6.46 -24.19
C ALA A 303 0.42 -6.16 -25.67
N VAL A 304 1.40 -6.43 -26.55
CA VAL A 304 1.34 -6.14 -27.98
C VAL A 304 1.21 -7.43 -28.79
N THR A 305 1.86 -8.50 -28.38
CA THR A 305 1.85 -9.80 -29.08
C THR A 305 1.19 -10.87 -28.21
N ALA A 306 0.16 -11.53 -28.76
CA ALA A 306 -0.43 -12.71 -28.12
C ALA A 306 0.63 -13.83 -28.03
N CYS A 307 0.78 -14.44 -26.86
CA CYS A 307 1.69 -15.58 -26.68
C CYS A 307 0.92 -16.90 -26.59
N GLU A 308 1.31 -17.88 -27.38
CA GLU A 308 0.68 -19.21 -27.44
C GLU A 308 0.93 -20.04 -26.17
N THR A 309 1.98 -19.72 -25.40
CA THR A 309 2.45 -20.49 -24.24
C THR A 309 2.17 -19.82 -22.90
N CYS A 310 1.18 -18.92 -22.83
CA CYS A 310 0.88 -18.23 -21.58
C CYS A 310 0.31 -19.15 -20.49
N ILE A 311 0.39 -18.67 -19.24
CA ILE A 311 -0.32 -19.27 -18.11
C ILE A 311 -1.81 -18.94 -18.27
N GLY A 312 -2.50 -19.69 -19.14
CA GLY A 312 -3.72 -19.28 -19.84
C GLY A 312 -4.80 -18.67 -18.95
N GLY A 313 -5.20 -19.36 -17.88
CA GLY A 313 -6.26 -18.87 -16.99
C GLY A 313 -5.92 -17.60 -16.20
N LEU A 314 -4.65 -17.24 -16.11
CA LEU A 314 -4.17 -16.08 -15.33
C LEU A 314 -3.75 -14.90 -16.21
N CYS A 315 -3.54 -15.12 -17.50
CA CYS A 315 -3.02 -14.11 -18.40
C CYS A 315 -4.03 -12.95 -18.54
N PRO A 316 -3.64 -11.70 -18.23
CA PRO A 316 -4.53 -10.56 -18.38
C PRO A 316 -4.75 -10.12 -19.84
N PHE A 317 -4.04 -10.74 -20.78
CA PHE A 317 -4.08 -10.47 -22.22
C PHE A 317 -4.69 -11.62 -23.03
N ALA A 318 -4.98 -12.77 -22.41
CA ALA A 318 -5.64 -13.87 -23.09
C ALA A 318 -7.12 -13.50 -23.32
N TYR A 319 -7.43 -13.15 -24.56
CA TYR A 319 -8.76 -13.06 -25.14
C TYR A 319 -8.71 -13.74 -26.49
#